data_AF-A0A923SBR6-F1
#
_entry.id   AF-A0A923SBR6-F1
#
_cell.length_a   1.000
_cell.length_b   1.000
_cell.length_c   1.000
_cell.angle_alpha   90.00
_cell.angle_beta   90.00
_cell.angle_gamma   90.00
#
_symmetry.space_group_name_H-M   'P 1'
#
loop_
_entity.id
_entity.type
_entity.pdbx_description
1 polymer ?
#
loop_
_entity_poly.entity_id
_entity_poly.type
_entity_poly.pdbx_seq_one_letter_code
_entity_poly.pdbx_strand_id
1 'polypeptide(L)'
;MPTRRIAPLPDEPEEASPVQPLSAEEARRVRDQNPPLSPWRVVAGQAGVGLLAALLAWGFTGKQNVGWSVGYGALAVLLPAAVFARGLTGRFSSLNAGTAAAGFLVWEMVKIALTLAMLFAAPRLVAGLSWPALLVGLVLAMKVYWVALAFAPRPKTKSS
;
A
#
# COMPACT_ATOMS: atom_id res chain seq x y z
N MET A 1 49.70 13.48 6.63
CA MET A 1 48.27 13.14 6.36
C MET A 1 47.41 14.28 6.87
N PRO A 2 46.71 15.05 6.01
CA PRO A 2 45.77 16.06 6.48
C PRO A 2 44.46 15.39 6.89
N THR A 3 44.09 15.52 8.16
CA THR A 3 42.80 15.08 8.72
C THR A 3 41.69 15.95 8.15
N ARG A 4 40.84 15.34 7.31
CA ARG A 4 39.62 15.97 6.78
C ARG A 4 38.67 16.23 7.95
N ARG A 5 38.64 17.47 8.46
CA ARG A 5 37.65 17.92 9.44
C ARG A 5 36.28 17.88 8.76
N ILE A 6 35.49 16.85 9.04
CA ILE A 6 34.09 16.75 8.62
C ILE A 6 33.35 17.88 9.36
N ALA A 7 32.78 18.82 8.62
CA ALA A 7 31.92 19.84 9.19
C ALA A 7 30.75 19.15 9.91
N PRO A 8 30.32 19.62 11.09
CA PRO A 8 29.09 19.12 11.72
C PRO A 8 27.96 19.26 10.70
N LEU A 9 27.20 18.18 10.48
CA LEU A 9 25.94 18.29 9.74
C LEU A 9 25.10 19.35 10.46
N PRO A 10 24.45 20.28 9.74
CA PRO A 10 23.50 21.16 10.38
C PRO A 10 22.46 20.29 11.07
N ASP A 11 22.38 20.41 12.40
CA ASP A 11 21.25 19.94 13.19
C ASP A 11 20.08 20.84 12.79
N GLU A 12 19.49 20.59 11.62
CA GLU A 12 18.15 21.08 11.31
C GLU A 12 17.25 20.34 12.32
N PRO A 13 16.71 20.99 13.36
CA PRO A 13 15.59 20.38 14.05
C PRO A 13 14.55 20.18 12.96
N GLU A 14 14.19 18.92 12.67
CA GLU A 14 12.92 18.64 12.03
C GLU A 14 11.86 19.25 12.94
N GLU A 15 11.50 20.52 12.69
CA GLU A 15 10.37 21.20 13.30
C GLU A 15 9.13 20.48 12.78
N ALA A 16 8.87 19.30 13.37
CA ALA A 16 7.59 18.65 13.30
C ALA A 16 6.62 19.67 13.91
N SER A 17 5.92 20.41 13.03
CA SER A 17 4.96 21.42 13.43
C SER A 17 4.07 20.83 14.52
N PRO A 18 3.88 21.51 15.67
CA PRO A 18 3.11 20.97 16.78
C PRO A 18 1.76 20.48 16.28
N VAL A 19 1.50 19.18 16.39
CA VAL A 19 0.24 18.58 15.97
C VAL A 19 -0.83 19.10 16.92
N GLN A 20 -1.53 20.16 16.52
CA GLN A 20 -2.63 20.71 17.32
C GLN A 20 -3.75 19.67 17.41
N PRO A 21 -4.12 19.21 18.61
CA PRO A 21 -5.23 18.29 18.77
C PRO A 21 -6.53 19.01 18.39
N LEU A 22 -7.13 18.61 17.27
CA LEU A 22 -8.43 19.10 16.83
C LEU A 22 -9.48 18.85 17.91
N SER A 23 -10.32 19.83 18.21
CA SER A 23 -11.52 19.60 19.01
C SER A 23 -12.44 18.58 18.30
N ALA A 24 -13.29 17.89 19.05
CA ALA A 24 -14.17 16.85 18.50
C ALA A 24 -15.10 17.38 17.38
N GLU A 25 -15.47 18.67 17.44
CA GLU A 25 -16.26 19.34 16.41
C GLU A 25 -15.45 19.65 15.15
N GLU A 26 -14.21 20.12 15.31
CA GLU A 26 -13.30 20.37 14.19
C GLU A 26 -12.93 19.06 13.49
N ALA A 27 -12.70 17.98 14.23
CA ALA A 27 -12.44 16.65 13.67
C ALA A 27 -13.62 16.12 12.83
N ARG A 28 -14.87 16.42 13.22
CA ARG A 28 -16.06 16.10 12.40
C ARG A 28 -16.09 16.93 11.12
N ARG A 29 -15.91 18.25 11.22
CA ARG A 29 -15.87 19.15 10.05
C ARG A 29 -14.78 18.77 9.05
N VAL A 30 -13.58 18.41 9.53
CA VAL A 30 -12.48 17.95 8.68
C VAL A 30 -12.82 16.64 7.97
N ARG A 31 -13.50 15.72 8.65
CA ARG A 31 -13.94 14.44 8.06
C ARG A 31 -15.04 14.62 7.02
N ASP A 32 -15.96 15.55 7.23
CA ASP A 32 -17.01 15.88 6.26
C ASP A 32 -16.43 16.52 4.99
N GLN A 33 -15.36 17.31 5.14
CA GLN A 33 -14.64 17.94 4.02
C GLN A 33 -13.69 16.97 3.29
N ASN A 34 -13.21 15.92 3.96
CA ASN A 34 -12.26 14.94 3.42
C ASN A 34 -12.83 13.51 3.57
N PRO A 35 -13.80 13.12 2.74
CA PRO A 35 -14.37 11.78 2.81
C PRO A 35 -13.26 10.73 2.59
N PRO A 36 -13.14 9.72 3.47
CA PRO A 36 -12.10 8.71 3.37
C PRO A 36 -12.27 7.89 2.09
N LEU A 37 -11.17 7.67 1.37
CA LEU A 37 -11.18 6.81 0.18
C LEU A 37 -11.53 5.37 0.60
N SER A 38 -12.48 4.77 -0.11
CA SER A 38 -12.87 3.37 0.13
C SER A 38 -11.69 2.42 -0.11
N PRO A 39 -11.31 1.56 0.87
CA PRO A 39 -10.24 0.58 0.71
C PRO A 39 -10.44 -0.34 -0.50
N TRP A 40 -11.68 -0.65 -0.86
CA TRP A 40 -12.01 -1.50 -2.01
C TRP A 40 -11.65 -0.86 -3.36
N ARG A 41 -11.63 0.48 -3.45
CA ARG A 41 -11.17 1.16 -4.67
C ARG A 41 -9.68 0.96 -4.90
N VAL A 42 -8.89 0.91 -3.81
CA VAL A 42 -7.45 0.64 -3.88
C VAL A 42 -7.23 -0.80 -4.34
N VAL A 43 -7.94 -1.77 -3.76
CA VAL A 43 -7.88 -3.19 -4.14
C VAL A 43 -8.25 -3.36 -5.62
N ALA A 44 -9.34 -2.74 -6.09
CA ALA A 44 -9.73 -2.79 -7.50
C ALA A 44 -8.65 -2.18 -8.42
N GLY A 45 -8.05 -1.06 -8.03
CA GLY A 45 -6.94 -0.45 -8.76
C GLY A 45 -5.71 -1.37 -8.83
N GLN A 46 -5.37 -2.04 -7.73
CA GLN A 46 -4.26 -2.98 -7.67
C GLN A 46 -4.48 -4.18 -8.59
N ALA A 47 -5.70 -4.70 -8.63
CA ALA A 47 -6.08 -5.77 -9.56
C ALA A 47 -5.95 -5.32 -11.01
N GLY A 48 -6.47 -4.14 -11.35
CA GLY A 48 -6.41 -3.58 -12.70
C GLY A 48 -4.97 -3.34 -13.19
N VAL A 49 -4.15 -2.67 -12.38
CA VAL A 49 -2.74 -2.40 -12.72
C VAL A 49 -1.93 -3.68 -12.77
N GLY A 50 -2.15 -4.62 -11.84
CA GLY A 50 -1.48 -5.92 -11.83
C GLY A 50 -1.78 -6.74 -13.08
N LEU A 51 -3.05 -6.78 -13.49
CA LEU A 51 -3.47 -7.46 -14.73
C LEU A 51 -2.85 -6.80 -15.96
N LEU A 52 -2.94 -5.48 -16.07
CA LEU A 52 -2.35 -4.74 -17.18
C LEU A 52 -0.83 -4.98 -17.29
N ALA A 53 -0.11 -4.91 -16.17
CA ALA A 53 1.32 -5.15 -16.13
C ALA A 53 1.67 -6.58 -16.54
N ALA A 54 0.90 -7.58 -16.10
CA ALA A 54 1.10 -8.98 -16.49
C ALA A 54 0.91 -9.19 -17.99
N LEU A 55 -0.13 -8.59 -18.58
CA LEU A 55 -0.40 -8.65 -20.02
C LEU A 55 0.70 -7.96 -20.83
N LEU A 56 1.14 -6.77 -20.42
CA LEU A 56 2.25 -6.06 -21.08
C LEU A 56 3.54 -6.87 -21.00
N ALA A 57 3.88 -7.42 -19.84
CA ALA A 57 5.08 -8.22 -19.66
C ALA A 57 5.06 -9.49 -20.53
N TRP A 58 3.90 -10.15 -20.64
CA TRP A 58 3.73 -11.27 -21.56
C TRP A 58 3.86 -10.84 -23.02
N GLY A 59 3.16 -9.78 -23.44
CA GLY A 59 3.17 -9.29 -24.81
C GLY A 59 4.54 -8.82 -25.30
N PHE A 60 5.30 -8.09 -24.47
CA PHE A 60 6.63 -7.61 -24.83
C PHE A 60 7.70 -8.69 -24.85
N THR A 61 7.63 -9.67 -23.93
CA THR A 61 8.65 -10.71 -23.85
C THR A 61 8.34 -11.94 -24.69
N GLY A 62 7.07 -12.14 -25.07
CA GLY A 62 6.56 -13.38 -25.67
C GLY A 62 6.57 -14.59 -24.71
N LYS A 63 6.97 -14.39 -23.45
CA LYS A 63 7.21 -15.46 -22.49
C LYS A 63 6.10 -15.51 -21.45
N GLN A 64 5.32 -16.58 -21.47
CA GLN A 64 4.15 -16.73 -20.59
C GLN A 64 4.54 -16.76 -19.10
N ASN A 65 5.69 -17.38 -18.76
CA ASN A 65 6.22 -17.41 -17.39
C ASN A 65 6.52 -16.01 -16.83
N VAL A 66 6.95 -15.06 -17.67
CA VAL A 66 7.19 -13.67 -17.25
C VAL A 66 5.88 -12.99 -16.89
N GLY A 67 4.84 -13.12 -17.73
CA GLY A 67 3.51 -12.60 -17.42
C GLY A 67 2.94 -13.16 -16.12
N TRP A 68 3.01 -14.48 -15.93
CA TRP A 68 2.56 -15.14 -14.70
C TRP A 68 3.36 -14.67 -13.47
N SER A 69 4.65 -14.45 -13.61
CA SER A 69 5.50 -13.96 -12.52
C SER A 69 5.09 -12.54 -12.08
N VAL A 70 4.87 -11.62 -13.03
CA VAL A 70 4.35 -10.27 -12.74
C VAL A 70 2.98 -10.34 -12.08
N GLY A 71 2.05 -11.12 -12.63
CA GLY A 71 0.71 -11.28 -12.06
C GLY A 71 0.74 -11.82 -10.63
N TYR A 72 1.61 -12.81 -10.37
CA TYR A 72 1.79 -13.35 -9.03
C TYR A 72 2.37 -12.32 -8.05
N GLY A 73 3.34 -11.52 -8.51
CA GLY A 73 3.87 -10.39 -7.75
C GLY A 73 2.80 -9.36 -7.38
N ALA A 74 1.88 -9.07 -8.30
CA ALA A 74 0.76 -8.17 -8.01
C ALA A 74 -0.24 -8.78 -7.00
N LEU A 75 -0.52 -10.08 -7.10
CA LEU A 75 -1.36 -10.80 -6.14
C LEU A 75 -0.79 -10.76 -4.72
N ALA A 76 0.55 -10.79 -4.58
CA ALA A 76 1.22 -10.70 -3.29
C ALA A 76 0.98 -9.38 -2.54
N VAL A 77 0.54 -8.34 -3.24
CA VAL A 77 0.09 -7.07 -2.62
C VAL A 77 -1.44 -7.02 -2.52
N LEU A 78 -2.13 -7.49 -3.57
CA LEU A 78 -3.58 -7.44 -3.68
C LEU A 78 -4.28 -8.28 -2.59
N LEU A 79 -3.79 -9.49 -2.31
CA LEU A 79 -4.42 -10.38 -1.34
C LEU A 79 -4.35 -9.82 0.09
N PRO A 80 -3.19 -9.38 0.62
CA PRO A 80 -3.15 -8.70 1.91
C PRO A 80 -4.04 -7.45 1.98
N ALA A 81 -4.09 -6.66 0.90
CA ALA A 81 -4.93 -5.46 0.85
C ALA A 81 -6.43 -5.80 0.87
N ALA A 82 -6.87 -6.83 0.14
CA ALA A 82 -8.25 -7.30 0.14
C ALA A 82 -8.67 -7.86 1.50
N VAL A 83 -7.79 -8.63 2.14
CA VAL A 83 -8.01 -9.15 3.49
C VAL A 83 -8.16 -7.98 4.47
N PHE A 84 -7.35 -6.91 4.34
CA PHE A 84 -7.44 -5.71 5.19
C PHE A 84 -8.71 -4.92 4.98
N ALA A 85 -9.10 -4.68 3.72
CA ALA A 85 -10.35 -4.04 3.39
C ALA A 85 -11.55 -4.78 4.01
N ARG A 86 -11.53 -6.12 3.95
CA ARG A 86 -12.55 -6.96 4.58
C ARG A 86 -12.53 -6.89 6.11
N GLY A 87 -11.34 -6.87 6.72
CA GLY A 87 -11.15 -6.71 8.16
C GLY A 87 -11.76 -5.41 8.70
N LEU A 88 -11.54 -4.29 7.98
CA LEU A 88 -12.11 -2.97 8.31
C LEU A 88 -13.62 -2.92 8.21
N THR A 89 -14.21 -3.65 7.26
CA THR A 89 -15.68 -3.75 7.14
C THR A 89 -16.32 -4.68 8.17
N GLY A 90 -15.51 -5.38 8.99
CA GLY A 90 -15.96 -6.33 10.01
C GLY A 90 -15.78 -5.82 11.45
N ARG A 91 -15.67 -6.75 12.40
CA ARG A 91 -15.61 -6.49 13.87
C ARG A 91 -14.49 -5.53 14.34
N PHE A 92 -13.49 -5.26 13.51
CA PHE A 92 -12.41 -4.32 13.86
C PHE A 92 -12.86 -2.86 13.87
N SER A 93 -13.99 -2.50 13.25
CA SER A 93 -14.49 -1.12 13.21
C SER A 93 -15.06 -0.63 14.55
N SER A 94 -15.24 -1.50 15.55
CA SER A 94 -15.90 -1.18 16.83
C SER A 94 -15.00 -1.33 18.07
N LEU A 95 -13.68 -1.31 17.91
CA LEU A 95 -12.74 -1.53 19.02
C LEU A 95 -12.34 -0.23 19.72
N ASN A 96 -12.24 -0.26 21.06
CA ASN A 96 -11.70 0.81 21.90
C ASN A 96 -10.21 1.07 21.56
N ALA A 97 -9.65 2.23 21.93
CA ALA A 97 -8.28 2.60 21.58
C ALA A 97 -7.20 1.56 21.96
N GLY A 98 -7.34 0.90 23.13
CA GLY A 98 -6.42 -0.16 23.55
C GLY A 98 -6.54 -1.46 22.74
N THR A 99 -7.76 -1.85 22.34
CA THR A 99 -7.98 -3.02 21.49
C THR A 99 -7.68 -2.75 20.01
N ALA A 100 -7.74 -1.49 19.58
CA ALA A 100 -7.32 -1.08 18.24
C ALA A 100 -5.82 -1.29 18.01
N ALA A 101 -4.97 -0.99 19.01
CA ALA A 101 -3.53 -1.22 18.92
C ALA A 101 -3.17 -2.71 18.83
N ALA A 102 -3.74 -3.55 19.69
CA ALA A 102 -3.56 -5.01 19.62
C ALA A 102 -4.11 -5.58 18.30
N GLY A 103 -5.27 -5.08 17.85
CA GLY A 103 -5.87 -5.46 16.58
C GLY A 103 -5.00 -5.12 15.38
N PHE A 104 -4.37 -3.93 15.39
CA PHE A 104 -3.39 -3.54 14.38
C PHE A 104 -2.19 -4.48 14.35
N LEU A 105 -1.62 -4.86 15.50
CA LEU A 105 -0.49 -5.79 15.55
C LEU A 105 -0.85 -7.18 15.01
N VAL A 106 -1.98 -7.75 15.44
CA VAL A 106 -2.48 -9.02 14.89
C VAL A 106 -2.64 -8.90 13.37
N TRP A 107 -3.17 -7.77 12.92
CA TRP A 107 -3.36 -7.52 11.51
C TRP A 107 -2.04 -7.44 10.72
N GLU A 108 -1.02 -6.79 11.25
CA GLU A 108 0.32 -6.76 10.66
C GLU A 108 0.93 -8.16 10.58
N MET A 109 0.77 -8.98 11.61
CA MET A 109 1.22 -10.38 11.59
C MET A 109 0.52 -11.20 10.49
N VAL A 110 -0.78 -10.99 10.28
CA VAL A 110 -1.52 -11.63 9.17
C VAL A 110 -0.96 -11.21 7.82
N LYS A 111 -0.70 -9.91 7.61
CA LYS A 111 -0.11 -9.43 6.35
C LYS A 111 1.26 -10.05 6.11
N ILE A 112 2.14 -10.07 7.11
CA ILE A 112 3.50 -10.62 7.01
C ILE A 112 3.43 -12.13 6.72
N ALA A 113 2.62 -12.88 7.46
CA ALA A 113 2.46 -14.32 7.24
C ALA A 113 1.95 -14.60 5.82
N LEU A 114 1.00 -13.80 5.33
CA LEU A 114 0.46 -13.96 3.98
C LEU A 114 1.49 -13.65 2.90
N THR A 115 2.26 -12.57 3.02
CA THR A 115 3.30 -12.24 2.03
C THR A 115 4.40 -13.29 2.00
N LEU A 116 4.84 -13.78 3.15
CA LEU A 116 5.84 -14.85 3.26
C LEU A 116 5.32 -16.17 2.67
N ALA A 117 4.09 -16.57 3.01
CA ALA A 117 3.46 -17.77 2.45
C ALA A 117 3.35 -17.69 0.92
N MET A 118 2.95 -16.54 0.40
CA MET A 118 2.89 -16.32 -1.04
C MET A 118 4.26 -16.37 -1.70
N LEU A 119 5.28 -15.74 -1.12
CA LEU A 119 6.63 -15.76 -1.68
C LEU A 119 7.21 -17.18 -1.70
N PHE A 120 6.98 -17.95 -0.63
CA PHE A 120 7.39 -19.34 -0.55
C PHE A 120 6.65 -20.24 -1.54
N ALA A 121 5.37 -19.97 -1.79
CA ALA A 121 4.57 -20.69 -2.77
C ALA A 121 4.90 -20.31 -4.23
N ALA A 122 5.53 -19.16 -4.47
CA ALA A 122 5.76 -18.61 -5.81
C ALA A 122 6.48 -19.58 -6.78
N PRO A 123 7.59 -20.26 -6.40
CA PRO A 123 8.29 -21.16 -7.31
C PRO A 123 7.50 -22.44 -7.63
N ARG A 124 6.56 -22.82 -6.75
CA ARG A 124 5.68 -23.98 -6.98
C ARG A 124 4.47 -23.64 -7.84
N LEU A 125 3.94 -22.43 -7.71
CA LEU A 125 2.72 -22.01 -8.41
C LEU A 125 2.99 -21.41 -9.79
N VAL A 126 4.19 -20.85 -10.03
CA VAL A 126 4.57 -20.25 -11.31
C VAL A 126 5.69 -21.07 -11.96
N ALA A 127 5.34 -21.83 -12.99
CA ALA A 127 6.32 -22.59 -13.78
C ALA A 127 7.32 -21.64 -14.47
N GLY A 128 8.61 -21.86 -14.25
CA GLY A 128 9.67 -21.01 -14.80
C GLY A 128 9.68 -19.59 -14.21
N LEU A 129 9.36 -19.44 -12.91
CA LEU A 129 9.30 -18.17 -12.21
C LEU A 129 10.50 -17.26 -12.51
N SER A 130 10.21 -16.03 -12.93
CA SER A 130 11.18 -14.94 -13.06
C SER A 130 11.10 -14.05 -11.83
N TRP A 131 12.08 -14.18 -10.93
CA TRP A 131 12.18 -13.33 -9.73
C TRP A 131 12.15 -11.82 -10.02
N PRO A 132 12.86 -11.30 -11.04
CA PRO A 132 12.75 -9.89 -11.41
C PRO A 132 11.34 -9.48 -11.82
N ALA A 133 10.66 -10.32 -12.60
CA ALA A 133 9.30 -10.04 -13.05
C ALA A 133 8.30 -10.04 -11.87
N LEU A 134 8.45 -10.97 -10.93
CA LEU A 134 7.67 -10.97 -9.69
C LEU A 134 7.85 -9.66 -8.91
N LEU A 135 9.08 -9.19 -8.74
CA LEU A 135 9.36 -7.94 -8.05
C LEU A 135 8.76 -6.72 -8.77
N VAL A 136 8.81 -6.69 -10.11
CA VAL A 136 8.16 -5.63 -10.90
C VAL A 136 6.66 -5.60 -10.63
N GLY A 137 5.98 -6.76 -10.66
CA GLY A 137 4.56 -6.85 -10.35
C GLY A 137 4.23 -6.35 -8.94
N LEU A 138 5.04 -6.74 -7.96
CA LEU A 138 4.91 -6.30 -6.57
C LEU A 138 5.04 -4.77 -6.43
N VAL A 139 6.09 -4.19 -7.02
CA VAL A 139 6.36 -2.74 -6.95
C VAL A 139 5.27 -1.94 -7.65
N LEU A 140 4.80 -2.39 -8.81
CA LEU A 140 3.72 -1.72 -9.54
C LEU A 140 2.42 -1.74 -8.74
N ALA A 141 2.03 -2.89 -8.18
CA ALA A 141 0.84 -3.00 -7.33
C ALA A 141 0.94 -2.13 -6.07
N MET A 142 2.14 -1.99 -5.49
CA MET A 142 2.37 -1.08 -4.36
C MET A 142 2.20 0.39 -4.75
N LYS A 143 2.61 0.77 -5.98
CA LYS A 143 2.54 2.16 -6.47
C LYS A 143 1.13 2.64 -6.82
N VAL A 144 0.15 1.75 -6.87
CA VAL A 144 -1.24 2.10 -7.18
C VAL A 144 -1.84 3.08 -6.19
N TYR A 145 -1.39 3.11 -4.94
CA TYR A 145 -1.88 4.08 -3.96
C TYR A 145 -1.67 5.54 -4.44
N TRP A 146 -0.51 5.83 -5.04
CA TRP A 146 -0.21 7.14 -5.60
C TRP A 146 -1.13 7.49 -6.77
N VAL A 147 -1.45 6.50 -7.60
CA VAL A 147 -2.38 6.64 -8.72
C VAL A 147 -3.79 6.93 -8.18
N ALA A 148 -4.26 6.15 -7.21
CA ALA A 148 -5.57 6.36 -6.57
C ALA A 148 -5.67 7.74 -5.89
N LEU A 149 -4.59 8.23 -5.28
CA LEU A 149 -4.55 9.56 -4.66
C LEU A 149 -4.46 10.68 -5.71
N ALA A 150 -3.69 10.49 -6.78
CA ALA A 150 -3.59 11.45 -7.89
C ALA A 150 -4.92 11.61 -8.64
N PHE A 151 -5.71 10.54 -8.73
CA PHE A 151 -7.06 10.55 -9.32
C PHE A 151 -8.18 10.76 -8.30
N ALA A 152 -7.88 10.96 -7.01
CA ALA A 152 -8.88 11.31 -6.02
C ALA A 152 -9.43 12.71 -6.32
N PRO A 153 -10.76 12.89 -6.44
CA PRO A 153 -11.36 14.19 -6.66
C PRO A 153 -10.93 15.14 -5.52
N ARG A 154 -10.20 16.20 -5.86
CA ARG A 154 -9.91 17.27 -4.89
C ARG A 154 -11.24 17.86 -4.42
N PRO A 155 -11.51 17.95 -3.10
CA PRO A 155 -12.73 18.58 -2.61
C PRO A 155 -12.78 20.01 -3.15
N LYS A 156 -13.90 20.39 -3.76
CA LYS A 156 -14.12 21.75 -4.23
C LYS A 156 -14.14 22.68 -3.03
N THR A 157 -13.08 23.45 -2.85
CA THR A 157 -13.04 24.58 -1.91
C THR A 157 -14.17 25.54 -2.30
N LYS A 158 -15.24 25.58 -1.52
CA LYS A 158 -16.25 26.63 -1.65
C LYS A 158 -15.67 27.88 -1.01
N SER A 159 -15.11 28.80 -1.79
CA SER A 159 -14.86 30.16 -1.31
C SER A 159 -16.21 30.86 -1.19
N SER A 160 -16.54 31.30 0.02
CA SER A 160 -17.58 32.29 0.24
C SER A 160 -16.94 33.58 0.71
#